data_AF-A0AA95S7A9-F1
#
_entry.id   AF-A0AA95S7A9-F1
#
_cell.length_a   1.000
_cell.length_b   1.000
_cell.length_c   1.000
_cell.angle_alpha   90.00
_cell.angle_beta   90.00
_cell.angle_gamma   90.00
#
_symmetry.space_group_name_H-M   'P 1'
#
loop_
_entity.id
_entity.type
_entity.pdbx_description
1 polymer ?
#
loop_
_entity_poly.entity_id
_entity_poly.type
_entity_poly.pdbx_seq_one_letter_code
_entity_poly.pdbx_strand_id
1 'polypeptide(L)' 'MPINTETVYYAILVGKPEGPYSLTEFSQLIAEKKFVKETNIWKPGMRQWNLVENVDEVLRLVALSPPPIPQNVK' A
#
# COMPACT_ATOMS: atom_id res chain seq x y z
N MET A 1 1.35 27.71 13.43
CA MET A 1 2.21 26.51 13.32
C MET A 1 1.65 25.68 12.17
N PRO A 2 2.39 25.42 11.08
CA PRO A 2 1.87 24.54 10.04
C PRO A 2 1.90 23.10 10.57
N ILE A 3 0.73 22.46 10.61
CA ILE A 3 0.62 21.02 10.84
C ILE A 3 1.20 20.32 9.60
N ASN A 4 2.33 19.64 9.73
CA ASN A 4 2.82 18.77 8.66
C ASN A 4 1.85 17.59 8.57
N THR A 5 0.90 17.67 7.64
CA THR A 5 0.01 16.55 7.31
C THR A 5 0.78 15.57 6.43
N GLU A 6 1.78 14.90 7.03
CA GLU A 6 2.43 13.75 6.40
C GLU A 6 1.35 12.70 6.14
N THR A 7 1.11 12.41 4.87
CA THR A 7 0.09 11.43 4.46
C THR A 7 0.64 10.04 4.77
N VAL A 8 0.22 9.51 5.91
CA VAL A 8 0.60 8.18 6.37
C VAL A 8 -0.37 7.13 5.86
N TYR A 9 0.14 5.93 5.66
CA TYR A 9 -0.59 4.78 5.14
C TYR A 9 -0.42 3.60 6.09
N TYR A 10 -1.50 2.91 6.38
CA TYR A 10 -1.53 1.68 7.17
C TYR A 10 -1.91 0.53 6.26
N ALA A 11 -1.28 -0.63 6.40
CA ALA A 11 -1.58 -1.80 5.61
C ALA A 11 -1.70 -3.06 6.49
N ILE A 12 -2.60 -3.96 6.13
CA ILE A 12 -2.79 -5.22 6.84
C ILE A 12 -1.79 -6.25 6.29
N LEU A 13 -0.78 -6.58 7.10
CA LEU A 13 0.19 -7.64 6.80
C LEU A 13 -0.05 -8.83 7.73
N VAL A 14 -0.29 -10.01 7.17
CA VAL A 14 -0.50 -11.26 7.96
C VAL A 14 -1.60 -11.08 9.03
N GLY A 15 -2.70 -10.42 8.65
CA GLY A 15 -3.85 -10.19 9.54
C GLY A 15 -3.64 -9.15 10.65
N LYS A 16 -2.52 -8.42 10.64
CA LYS A 16 -2.28 -7.29 11.56
C LYS A 16 -2.09 -5.98 10.80
N PRO A 17 -2.67 -4.87 11.27
CA PRO A 17 -2.40 -3.56 10.72
C PRO A 17 -0.97 -3.14 11.08
N GLU A 18 -0.14 -2.95 10.07
CA GLU A 18 1.22 -2.42 10.13
C GLU A 18 1.23 -0.99 9.56
N GLY A 19 2.05 -0.12 10.15
CA GLY A 19 2.17 1.29 9.80
C GLY A 19 2.43 2.16 11.04
N PRO A 20 2.42 3.49 10.92
CA PRO A 20 2.23 4.28 9.70
C PRO A 20 3.44 4.25 8.76
N TYR A 21 3.20 4.04 7.47
CA TYR A 21 4.20 4.15 6.41
C TYR A 21 3.97 5.41 5.59
N SER A 22 5.06 6.07 5.22
CA SER A 22 4.98 7.14 4.22
C SER A 22 4.77 6.58 2.81
N LEU A 23 4.30 7.38 1.85
CA LEU A 23 4.14 6.96 0.46
C LEU A 23 5.44 6.31 -0.11
N THR A 24 6.60 6.86 0.28
CA THR A 24 7.92 6.34 -0.08
C THR A 24 8.24 4.98 0.56
N GLU A 25 7.96 4.80 1.85
CA GLU A 25 8.12 3.50 2.51
C GLU A 25 7.15 2.47 1.93
N PHE A 26 5.92 2.89 1.66
CA PHE A 26 4.90 2.05 1.06
C PHE A 26 5.32 1.57 -0.33
N SER A 27 5.90 2.45 -1.15
CA SER A 27 6.45 2.08 -2.47
C SER A 27 7.62 1.10 -2.37
N GLN A 28 8.48 1.23 -1.36
CA GLN A 28 9.57 0.28 -1.12
C GLN A 28 9.02 -1.08 -0.66
N LEU A 29 8.06 -1.10 0.27
CA LEU A 29 7.45 -2.32 0.77
C LEU A 29 6.66 -3.06 -0.31
N ILE A 30 6.00 -2.34 -1.22
CA ILE A 30 5.42 -2.92 -2.43
C ILE A 30 6.50 -3.53 -3.32
N ALA A 31 7.59 -2.81 -3.56
CA ALA A 31 8.72 -3.29 -4.37
C ALA A 31 9.36 -4.55 -3.77
N GLU A 32 9.45 -4.62 -2.43
CA GLU A 32 9.93 -5.77 -1.67
C GLU A 32 8.93 -6.94 -1.60
N LYS A 33 7.75 -6.82 -2.24
CA LYS A 33 6.62 -7.77 -2.15
C LYS A 33 6.09 -7.99 -0.73
N LYS A 34 6.36 -7.06 0.20
CA LYS A 34 5.73 -7.07 1.52
C LYS A 34 4.26 -6.72 1.39
N PHE A 35 3.92 -5.76 0.52
CA PHE A 35 2.54 -5.42 0.20
C PHE A 35 2.15 -5.87 -1.20
N VAL A 36 0.96 -6.44 -1.32
CA VAL A 36 0.39 -6.90 -2.58
C VAL A 36 -0.87 -6.11 -2.88
N LYS A 37 -1.35 -6.19 -4.13
CA LYS A 37 -2.61 -5.57 -4.56
C LYS A 37 -3.83 -5.97 -3.71
N GLU A 38 -3.80 -7.17 -3.14
CA GLU A 38 -4.81 -7.74 -2.24
C GLU A 38 -4.64 -7.30 -0.77
N THR A 39 -3.64 -6.48 -0.46
CA THR A 39 -3.44 -5.95 0.89
C THR A 39 -4.48 -4.86 1.17
N ASN A 40 -5.11 -4.91 2.34
CA ASN A 40 -5.97 -3.83 2.80
C ASN A 40 -5.12 -2.65 3.29
N ILE A 41 -5.30 -1.49 2.67
CA ILE A 41 -4.69 -0.22 3.02
C ILE A 41 -5.73 0.76 3.59
N TRP A 42 -5.31 1.56 4.57
CA TRP A 42 -6.11 2.64 5.14
C TRP A 42 -5.22 3.85 5.37
N LYS A 43 -5.78 5.06 5.19
CA LYS A 43 -5.09 6.31 5.47
C LYS A 43 -5.99 7.24 6.28
N PRO A 44 -5.44 8.13 7.13
CA PRO A 44 -6.24 9.12 7.83
C PRO A 44 -6.96 10.01 6.80
N GLY A 45 -8.29 10.05 6.88
CA GLY A 45 -9.16 10.66 5.88
C GLY A 45 -9.98 9.65 5.06
N MET A 46 -9.60 8.36 5.05
CA MET A 46 -10.46 7.29 4.54
C MET A 46 -11.49 6.86 5.59
N ARG A 47 -12.73 6.63 5.12
CA ARG A 47 -13.82 6.12 5.98
C ARG A 47 -13.65 4.65 6.36
N GLN A 48 -12.94 3.86 5.56
CA GLN A 48 -12.76 2.42 5.74
C GLN A 48 -11.50 1.93 5.05
N TRP A 49 -11.00 0.75 5.45
CA TRP A 49 -9.95 0.02 4.76
C TRP A 49 -10.38 -0.29 3.33
N ASN A 50 -9.48 -0.10 2.37
CA ASN A 50 -9.69 -0.42 0.97
C ASN A 50 -8.51 -1.28 0.50
N LEU A 51 -8.70 -2.10 -0.53
CA LEU A 51 -7.57 -2.83 -1.09
C LEU A 51 -6.62 -1.87 -1.80
N VAL A 52 -5.32 -2.20 -1.82
CA VAL A 52 -4.30 -1.46 -2.57
C VAL A 52 -4.71 -1.29 -4.04
N GLU A 53 -5.32 -2.32 -4.64
CA GLU A 53 -5.85 -2.22 -6.01
C GLU A 53 -7.02 -1.25 -6.19
N ASN A 54 -7.78 -0.99 -5.12
CA ASN A 54 -8.90 -0.03 -5.14
C ASN A 54 -8.42 1.41 -4.94
N VAL A 55 -7.14 1.62 -4.60
CA VAL A 55 -6.55 2.94 -4.45
C VAL A 55 -5.65 3.19 -5.66
N ASP A 56 -6.16 3.89 -6.67
CA ASP A 56 -5.43 4.20 -7.92
C ASP A 56 -4.03 4.76 -7.68
N GLU A 57 -3.87 5.58 -6.64
CA GLU A 57 -2.58 6.18 -6.25
C GLU A 57 -1.54 5.10 -5.89
N VAL A 58 -1.97 4.07 -5.17
CA VAL A 58 -1.12 2.95 -4.75
C VAL A 58 -1.03 1.91 -5.86
N LEU A 59 -2.10 1.66 -6.60
CA LEU A 59 -2.10 0.82 -7.81
C LEU A 59 -1.05 1.34 -8.82
N ARG A 60 -0.94 2.66 -8.99
CA ARG A 60 0.11 3.26 -9.83
C ARG A 60 1.50 3.02 -9.26
N LEU A 61 1.70 3.09 -7.94
CA LEU A 61 2.98 2.73 -7.32
C LEU A 61 3.34 1.25 -7.54
N VAL A 62 2.35 0.35 -7.45
CA VAL A 62 2.50 -1.08 -7.80
C VAL A 62 2.78 -1.24 -9.29
N ALA A 63 2.10 -0.50 -10.18
CA ALA A 63 2.32 -0.60 -11.62
C ALA A 63 3.70 -0.06 -12.04
N LEU A 64 4.21 0.96 -11.34
CA LEU A 64 5.54 1.54 -11.52
C LEU A 64 6.65 0.66 -10.92
N SER A 65 6.35 -0.12 -9.89
CA SER A 65 7.22 -1.15 -9.34
C SER A 65 6.69 -2.52 -9.78
N PRO A 66 6.91 -2.91 -11.06
CA PRO A 66 6.16 -3.96 -11.72
C PRO A 66 6.09 -5.19 -10.81
N PRO A 67 4.88 -5.63 -10.41
CA PRO A 67 4.77 -6.82 -9.60
C PRO A 67 5.40 -7.96 -10.40
N PRO A 68 6.13 -8.89 -9.74
CA PRO A 68 6.50 -10.13 -10.38
C PRO A 68 5.24 -10.76 -10.99
N ILE A 69 5.27 -10.91 -12.30
CA ILE A 69 4.29 -11.67 -13.08
C ILE A 69 3.91 -12.93 -12.28
N PRO A 70 2.62 -13.19 -12.02
CA PRO A 70 2.22 -14.42 -11.34
C PRO A 70 2.74 -15.61 -12.16
N GLN A 71 3.65 -16.39 -11.58
CA GLN A 71 3.94 -17.73 -12.08
C GLN A 71 2.73 -18.61 -11.78
N ASN A 72 1.67 -18.45 -12.57
CA ASN A 72 0.64 -19.46 -12.70
C ASN A 72 0.75 -20.08 -14.10
N VAL A 73 1.92 -20.64 -14.38
CA VAL A 73 2.07 -21.61 -15.46
C VAL A 73 1.58 -22.94 -14.86
N LYS A 74 0.40 -23.36 -15.32
CA LYS A 74 -0.13 -24.71 -15.10
C LYS A 74 0.85 -25.77 -15.57
#